data_AF-A0A495SCT5-F1
#
_entry.id   AF-A0A495SCT5-F1
#
_cell.length_a   1.000
_cell.length_b   1.000
_cell.length_c   1.000
_cell.angle_alpha   90.00
_cell.angle_beta   90.00
_cell.angle_gamma   90.00
#
_symmetry.space_group_name_H-M   'P 1'
#
loop_
_entity.id
_entity.type
_entity.pdbx_description
1 polymer ?
#
loop_
_entity_poly.entity_id
_entity_poly.type
_entity_poly.pdbx_seq_one_letter_code
_entity_poly.pdbx_strand_id
1 'polypeptide(L)'
;MNFKHIHIGNLIKQKVEEIQIDQDRICKFLSCNETDLQIMYNAKSLDCDIILRWSKLLDYDLFRIYTQHLILFSPQKKRNIVESNQPLKSTLPQFKKNIYTVEIIDFIMERLANGEKTKAQLIEEYNIPKTTLHRWVVKYQKPETELIK
;
A
#
# COMPACT_ATOMS: atom_id res chain seq x y z
N MET A 1 -6.25 1.61 -6.41
CA MET A 1 -6.54 1.11 -5.04
C MET A 1 -6.63 2.28 -4.06
N ASN A 2 -7.59 2.29 -3.12
CA ASN A 2 -7.73 3.38 -2.15
C ASN A 2 -6.88 3.10 -0.89
N PHE A 3 -5.67 3.68 -0.83
CA PHE A 3 -4.80 3.54 0.35
C PHE A 3 -5.22 4.43 1.52
N LYS A 4 -6.16 5.37 1.35
CA LYS A 4 -6.61 6.28 2.41
C LYS A 4 -7.65 5.65 3.32
N HIS A 5 -8.59 4.90 2.74
CA HIS A 5 -9.64 4.20 3.47
C HIS A 5 -9.52 2.69 3.20
N ILE A 6 -8.80 2.01 4.08
CA ILE A 6 -8.55 0.57 3.96
C ILE A 6 -9.75 -0.21 4.50
N HIS A 7 -10.24 -1.17 3.69
CA HIS A 7 -11.22 -2.17 4.10
C HIS A 7 -10.60 -3.55 3.86
N ILE A 8 -9.97 -4.12 4.89
CA ILE A 8 -9.09 -5.28 4.71
C ILE A 8 -9.84 -6.54 4.31
N GLY A 9 -11.06 -6.75 4.81
CA GLY A 9 -11.89 -7.91 4.47
C GLY A 9 -12.14 -8.02 2.97
N ASN A 10 -12.65 -6.95 2.35
CA ASN A 10 -12.85 -6.86 0.91
C ASN A 10 -11.58 -7.16 0.10
N LEU A 11 -10.41 -6.68 0.55
CA LEU A 11 -9.14 -6.92 -0.15
C LEU A 11 -8.71 -8.38 -0.05
N ILE A 12 -8.90 -9.01 1.11
CA ILE A 12 -8.68 -10.44 1.30
C ILE A 12 -9.62 -11.23 0.39
N LYS A 13 -10.92 -10.88 0.36
CA LYS A 13 -11.92 -11.54 -0.49
C LYS A 13 -11.54 -11.45 -1.96
N GLN A 14 -11.21 -10.25 -2.43
CA GLN A 14 -10.75 -10.04 -3.81
C GLN A 14 -9.53 -10.91 -4.12
N LYS A 15 -8.55 -10.97 -3.21
CA LYS A 15 -7.36 -11.80 -3.43
C LYS A 15 -7.66 -13.29 -3.47
N VAL A 16 -8.58 -13.76 -2.61
CA VAL A 16 -9.07 -15.15 -2.61
C VAL A 16 -9.73 -15.49 -3.96
N GLU A 17 -10.56 -14.60 -4.48
CA GLU A 17 -11.25 -14.77 -5.77
C GLU A 17 -10.24 -14.78 -6.94
N GLU A 18 -9.22 -13.92 -6.92
CA GLU A 18 -8.16 -13.86 -7.93
C GLU A 18 -7.36 -15.17 -8.05
N ILE A 19 -7.02 -15.79 -6.91
CA ILE A 19 -6.21 -17.01 -6.89
C ILE A 19 -7.05 -18.29 -6.88
N GLN A 20 -8.38 -18.16 -6.83
CA GLN A 20 -9.34 -19.27 -6.82
C GLN A 20 -9.03 -20.32 -5.75
N ILE A 21 -8.65 -19.88 -4.55
CA ILE A 21 -8.38 -20.80 -3.44
C ILE A 21 -9.70 -21.36 -2.88
N ASP A 22 -9.72 -22.67 -2.67
CA ASP A 22 -10.86 -23.38 -2.13
C ASP A 22 -11.22 -22.95 -0.69
N GLN A 23 -12.52 -22.81 -0.42
CA GLN A 23 -13.01 -22.34 0.89
C GLN A 23 -12.73 -23.33 2.02
N ASP A 24 -12.83 -24.64 1.78
CA ASP A 24 -12.55 -25.64 2.82
C ASP A 24 -11.07 -25.58 3.22
N ARG A 25 -10.18 -25.37 2.25
CA ARG A 25 -8.75 -25.13 2.51
C ARG A 25 -8.54 -23.89 3.39
N ILE A 26 -9.25 -22.79 3.11
CA ILE A 26 -9.15 -21.56 3.91
C ILE A 26 -9.63 -21.82 5.34
N CYS A 27 -10.84 -22.36 5.49
CA CYS A 27 -11.45 -22.67 6.78
C CYS A 27 -10.55 -23.58 7.62
N LYS A 28 -9.94 -24.60 6.99
CA LYS A 28 -8.98 -25.48 7.64
C LYS A 28 -7.70 -24.74 8.08
N PHE A 29 -7.12 -23.91 7.21
CA PHE A 29 -5.89 -23.19 7.52
C PHE A 29 -6.08 -22.14 8.61
N LEU A 30 -7.22 -21.44 8.59
CA LEU A 30 -7.57 -20.40 9.55
C LEU A 30 -8.26 -20.93 10.81
N SER A 31 -8.65 -22.21 10.80
CA SER A 31 -9.38 -22.86 11.90
C SER A 31 -10.70 -22.12 12.20
N CYS A 32 -11.44 -21.81 11.13
CA CYS A 32 -12.71 -21.08 11.18
C CYS A 32 -13.77 -21.79 10.33
N ASN A 33 -15.03 -21.37 10.45
CA ASN A 33 -16.13 -21.86 9.60
C ASN A 33 -16.49 -20.84 8.49
N GLU A 34 -17.45 -21.20 7.64
CA GLU A 34 -17.91 -20.34 6.54
C GLU A 34 -18.53 -19.02 7.04
N THR A 35 -19.28 -19.05 8.15
CA THR A 35 -19.84 -17.84 8.76
C THR A 35 -18.73 -16.88 9.20
N ASP A 36 -17.69 -17.39 9.86
CA ASP A 36 -16.52 -16.60 10.27
C ASP A 36 -15.81 -15.99 9.05
N LEU A 37 -15.73 -16.76 7.96
CA LEU A 37 -15.15 -16.31 6.69
C LEU A 37 -15.92 -15.11 6.13
N GLN A 38 -17.26 -15.20 6.07
CA GLN A 38 -18.09 -14.08 5.62
C GLN A 38 -17.97 -12.87 6.54
N ILE A 39 -17.88 -13.06 7.85
CA ILE A 39 -17.63 -11.98 8.80
C ILE A 39 -16.29 -11.31 8.49
N MET A 40 -15.23 -12.10 8.28
CA MET A 40 -13.90 -11.58 7.97
C MET A 40 -13.89 -10.78 6.66
N TYR A 41 -14.58 -11.26 5.62
CA TYR A 41 -14.67 -10.55 4.34
C TYR A 41 -15.41 -9.22 4.44
N ASN A 42 -16.43 -9.13 5.27
CA ASN A 42 -17.18 -7.88 5.47
C ASN A 42 -16.56 -6.95 6.53
N ALA A 43 -15.49 -7.39 7.21
CA ALA A 43 -14.84 -6.59 8.24
C ALA A 43 -13.93 -5.51 7.63
N LYS A 44 -14.13 -4.27 8.06
CA LYS A 44 -13.28 -3.14 7.68
C LYS A 44 -11.83 -3.33 8.15
N SER A 45 -11.66 -3.89 9.34
CA SER A 45 -10.39 -4.19 9.99
C SER A 45 -10.43 -5.57 10.63
N LEU A 46 -9.27 -6.21 10.73
CA LEU A 46 -9.09 -7.49 11.39
C LEU A 46 -7.92 -7.40 12.36
N ASP A 47 -7.87 -8.34 13.30
CA ASP A 47 -6.73 -8.49 14.19
C ASP A 47 -5.44 -8.79 13.40
N CYS A 48 -4.30 -8.26 13.87
CA CYS A 48 -3.02 -8.39 13.17
C CYS A 48 -2.57 -9.85 13.01
N ASP A 49 -2.86 -10.73 13.97
CA ASP A 49 -2.50 -12.15 13.85
C ASP A 49 -3.36 -12.84 12.78
N ILE A 50 -4.62 -12.44 12.65
CA ILE A 50 -5.51 -12.89 11.57
C ILE A 50 -4.98 -12.42 10.21
N ILE A 51 -4.62 -11.13 10.09
CA ILE A 51 -4.04 -10.57 8.85
C ILE A 51 -2.73 -11.27 8.48
N LEU A 52 -1.89 -11.60 9.47
CA LEU A 52 -0.65 -12.32 9.25
C LEU A 52 -0.89 -13.73 8.71
N ARG A 53 -1.88 -14.45 9.25
CA ARG A 53 -2.27 -15.77 8.74
C ARG A 53 -2.81 -15.68 7.32
N TRP A 54 -3.65 -14.69 7.02
CA TRP A 54 -4.11 -14.43 5.67
C TRP A 54 -2.96 -14.12 4.71
N SER A 55 -2.00 -13.31 5.15
CA SER A 55 -0.83 -12.97 4.32
C SER A 55 -0.02 -14.21 3.95
N LYS A 56 0.14 -15.15 4.90
CA LYS A 56 0.81 -16.43 4.66
C LYS A 56 0.01 -17.35 3.73
N LEU A 57 -1.31 -17.40 3.90
CA LEU A 57 -2.19 -18.25 3.09
C LEU A 57 -2.26 -17.79 1.63
N LEU A 58 -2.30 -16.48 1.42
CA LEU A 58 -2.47 -15.86 0.11
C LEU A 58 -1.15 -15.52 -0.60
N ASP A 59 -0.02 -15.79 0.06
CA ASP A 59 1.32 -15.36 -0.36
C ASP A 59 1.35 -13.87 -0.77
N TYR A 60 0.73 -13.03 0.06
CA TYR A 60 0.53 -11.61 -0.22
C TYR A 60 0.70 -10.78 1.06
N ASP A 61 1.65 -9.86 1.07
CA ASP A 61 1.95 -9.02 2.24
C ASP A 61 0.89 -7.92 2.42
N LEU A 62 -0.20 -8.26 3.13
CA LEU A 62 -1.30 -7.35 3.43
C LEU A 62 -0.86 -6.13 4.26
N PHE A 63 0.25 -6.23 5.01
CA PHE A 63 0.79 -5.11 5.79
C PHE A 63 1.38 -4.01 4.92
N ARG A 64 1.71 -4.30 3.65
CA ARG A 64 2.13 -3.26 2.70
C ARG A 64 1.05 -2.23 2.48
N ILE A 65 -0.22 -2.61 2.47
CA ILE A 65 -1.33 -1.68 2.29
C ILE A 65 -1.32 -0.60 3.37
N TYR A 66 -1.12 -1.01 4.63
CA TYR A 66 -1.01 -0.09 5.77
C TYR A 66 0.29 0.72 5.73
N THR A 67 1.40 0.10 5.34
CA THR A 67 2.68 0.82 5.15
C THR A 67 2.54 1.93 4.10
N GLN A 68 1.83 1.65 3.01
CA GLN A 68 1.54 2.62 1.96
C GLN A 68 0.66 3.76 2.44
N HIS A 69 -0.36 3.46 3.25
CA HIS A 69 -1.14 4.51 3.91
C HIS A 69 -0.24 5.43 4.74
N LEU A 70 0.64 4.86 5.56
CA LEU A 70 1.56 5.64 6.38
C LEU A 70 2.48 6.52 5.53
N ILE A 71 3.04 6.00 4.44
CA ILE A 71 3.93 6.77 3.56
C ILE A 71 3.18 7.94 2.90
N LEU A 72 1.96 7.71 2.41
CA LEU A 72 1.23 8.70 1.63
C LEU A 72 0.51 9.75 2.50
N PHE A 73 -0.02 9.35 3.66
CA PHE A 73 -0.97 10.17 4.42
C PHE A 73 -0.52 10.55 5.83
N SER A 74 0.66 10.10 6.30
CA SER A 74 1.16 10.54 7.61
C SER A 74 1.56 12.01 7.60
N PRO A 75 1.34 12.76 8.70
CA PRO A 75 1.77 14.14 8.80
C PRO A 75 3.30 14.23 8.76
N GLN A 76 3.83 15.25 8.08
CA GLN A 76 5.27 15.51 8.07
C GLN A 76 5.73 15.82 9.49
N LYS A 77 6.74 15.09 9.98
CA LYS A 77 7.47 15.53 11.17
C LYS A 77 8.05 16.91 10.85
N LYS A 78 7.54 17.97 11.50
CA LYS A 78 8.26 19.25 11.55
C LYS A 78 9.70 18.91 11.96
N ARG A 79 10.69 19.43 11.24
CA ARG A 79 12.13 19.34 11.57
C ARG A 79 12.47 20.09 12.89
N ASN A 80 11.58 20.06 13.88
CA ASN A 80 11.70 20.76 15.15
C ASN A 80 12.11 19.81 16.28
N ILE A 81 12.32 18.51 16.02
CA ILE A 81 13.05 17.66 16.93
C ILE A 81 14.53 17.86 16.59
N VAL A 82 15.10 18.86 17.27
CA VAL A 82 16.52 19.16 17.48
C VAL A 82 17.48 18.35 16.61
N GLU A 83 18.16 19.10 15.74
CA GLU A 83 19.36 18.74 14.98
C GLU A 83 20.51 18.26 15.90
N SER A 84 20.33 17.12 16.56
CA SER A 84 21.48 16.25 16.76
C SER A 84 21.63 15.49 15.45
N ASN A 85 22.72 15.75 14.73
CA ASN A 85 23.11 15.04 13.49
C ASN A 85 23.38 13.53 13.70
N GLN A 86 22.82 12.94 14.75
CA GLN A 86 22.88 11.52 15.02
C GLN A 86 21.46 10.96 14.97
N PRO A 87 21.18 9.98 14.09
CA PRO A 87 19.92 9.25 14.19
C PRO A 87 19.87 8.65 15.60
N LEU A 88 18.79 8.95 16.34
CA LEU A 88 18.48 8.24 17.59
C LEU A 88 18.64 6.76 17.31
N LYS A 89 19.68 6.13 17.88
CA LYS A 89 19.93 4.71 17.74
C LYS A 89 18.79 3.99 18.46
N SER A 90 17.73 3.70 17.74
CA SER A 90 16.64 2.87 18.24
C SER A 90 17.14 1.44 18.37
N THR A 91 16.80 0.80 19.50
CA THR A 91 16.98 -0.63 19.70
C THR A 91 15.99 -1.45 18.88
N LEU A 92 14.94 -0.81 18.36
CA LEU A 92 13.96 -1.43 17.48
C LEU A 92 14.46 -1.46 16.02
N PRO A 93 13.97 -2.42 15.22
CA PRO A 93 14.25 -2.47 13.79
C PRO A 93 13.97 -1.13 13.11
N GLN A 94 14.92 -0.69 12.29
CA GLN A 94 14.76 0.52 11.49
C GLN A 94 14.34 0.15 10.08
N PHE A 95 13.19 0.68 9.67
CA PHE A 95 12.66 0.47 8.32
C PHE A 95 13.06 1.63 7.41
N LYS A 96 13.26 1.33 6.12
CA LYS A 96 13.47 2.37 5.10
C LYS A 96 12.29 3.33 5.13
N LYS A 97 12.56 4.64 5.13
CA LYS A 97 11.53 5.69 5.22
C LYS A 97 10.42 5.53 4.18
N ASN A 98 10.78 5.14 2.94
CA ASN A 98 9.85 4.98 1.84
C ASN A 98 10.07 3.63 1.14
N ILE A 99 9.00 2.86 0.96
CA ILE A 99 8.95 1.65 0.13
C ILE A 99 7.78 1.84 -0.83
N TYR A 100 8.01 2.56 -1.92
CA TYR A 100 7.00 2.73 -2.95
C TYR A 100 6.94 1.47 -3.81
N THR A 101 5.76 0.86 -3.90
CA THR A 101 5.54 -0.30 -4.78
C THR A 101 5.14 0.16 -6.18
N VAL A 102 5.16 -0.77 -7.14
CA VAL A 102 4.78 -0.47 -8.53
C VAL A 102 3.35 0.07 -8.59
N GLU A 103 2.44 -0.48 -7.79
CA GLU A 103 1.03 -0.06 -7.75
C GLU A 103 0.86 1.38 -7.26
N ILE A 104 1.72 1.87 -6.36
CA ILE A 104 1.73 3.30 -6.00
C ILE A 104 2.24 4.13 -7.15
N ILE A 105 3.34 3.71 -7.77
CA ILE A 105 3.93 4.46 -8.87
C ILE A 105 2.88 4.62 -9.96
N ASP A 106 2.21 3.54 -10.34
CA ASP A 106 1.15 3.54 -11.36
C ASP A 106 -0.01 4.44 -10.95
N PHE A 107 -0.51 4.32 -9.71
CA PHE A 107 -1.56 5.20 -9.19
C PHE A 107 -1.19 6.69 -9.28
N ILE A 108 0.04 7.04 -8.93
CA ILE A 108 0.50 8.44 -8.97
C ILE A 108 0.72 8.92 -10.41
N MET A 109 1.25 8.05 -11.28
CA MET A 109 1.49 8.36 -12.69
C MET A 109 0.17 8.51 -13.46
N GLU A 110 -0.84 7.70 -13.19
CA GLU A 110 -2.19 7.80 -13.77
C GLU A 110 -2.85 9.15 -13.44
N ARG A 111 -2.81 9.57 -12.17
CA ARG A 111 -3.32 10.88 -11.72
C ARG A 111 -2.64 12.06 -12.40
N LEU A 112 -1.34 11.92 -12.67
CA LEU A 112 -0.57 12.93 -13.38
C LEU A 112 -0.90 12.95 -14.87
N ALA A 113 -1.05 11.77 -15.50
CA ALA A 113 -1.35 11.62 -16.91
C ALA A 113 -2.76 12.14 -17.25
N ASN A 114 -3.75 11.87 -16.39
CA ASN A 114 -5.13 12.34 -16.56
C ASN A 114 -5.31 13.84 -16.26
N GLY A 115 -4.25 14.54 -15.85
CA GLY A 115 -4.32 15.96 -15.48
C GLY A 115 -5.10 16.24 -14.20
N GLU A 116 -5.51 15.22 -13.44
CA GLU A 116 -6.25 15.37 -12.19
C GLU A 116 -5.43 16.15 -11.14
N LYS A 117 -4.11 15.95 -11.15
CA LYS A 117 -3.18 16.59 -10.20
C LYS A 117 -1.89 17.01 -10.86
N THR A 118 -1.43 18.20 -10.49
CA THR A 118 -0.10 18.69 -10.85
C THR A 118 1.01 18.01 -10.04
N LYS A 119 2.25 18.05 -10.53
CA LYS A 119 3.42 17.54 -9.79
C LYS A 119 3.53 18.17 -8.39
N ALA A 120 3.18 19.45 -8.24
CA ALA A 120 3.21 20.13 -6.94
C ALA A 120 2.16 19.56 -5.98
N GLN A 121 0.91 19.39 -6.44
CA GLN A 121 -0.16 18.79 -5.65
C GLN A 121 0.16 17.34 -5.25
N LEU A 122 0.77 16.55 -6.15
CA LEU A 122 1.19 15.18 -5.83
C LEU A 122 2.27 15.12 -4.75
N ILE A 123 3.26 16.04 -4.80
CA ILE A 123 4.31 16.13 -3.78
C ILE A 123 3.72 16.47 -2.42
N GLU A 124 2.80 17.43 -2.38
CA GLU A 124 2.19 17.91 -1.14
C GLU A 124 1.22 16.90 -0.54
N GLU A 125 0.30 16.36 -1.34
CA GLU A 125 -0.78 15.51 -0.84
C GLU A 125 -0.33 14.08 -0.50
N TYR A 126 0.61 13.54 -1.26
CA TYR A 126 1.07 12.15 -1.09
C TYR A 126 2.46 12.05 -0.46
N ASN A 127 3.01 13.18 0.02
CA ASN A 127 4.31 13.24 0.68
C ASN A 127 5.45 12.59 -0.14
N ILE A 128 5.42 12.75 -1.46
CA ILE A 128 6.40 12.14 -2.36
C ILE A 128 7.61 13.06 -2.53
N PRO A 129 8.84 12.54 -2.37
CA PRO A 129 10.07 13.12 -2.85
C PRO A 129 9.97 14.00 -4.09
N LYS A 130 10.30 15.31 -4.11
CA LYS A 130 10.39 16.02 -5.42
C LYS A 130 11.30 15.27 -6.40
N THR A 131 12.44 14.81 -5.92
CA THR A 131 13.40 14.01 -6.69
C THR A 131 12.85 12.62 -7.03
N THR A 132 12.08 12.00 -6.13
CA THR A 132 11.42 10.71 -6.37
C THR A 132 10.39 10.82 -7.49
N LEU A 133 9.46 11.78 -7.40
CA LEU A 133 8.43 12.00 -8.42
C LEU A 133 9.08 12.34 -9.76
N HIS A 134 10.12 13.17 -9.78
CA HIS A 134 10.86 13.46 -11.00
C HIS A 134 11.44 12.18 -11.64
N ARG A 135 12.06 11.30 -10.85
CA ARG A 135 12.58 10.01 -11.34
C ARG A 135 11.48 9.12 -11.90
N TRP A 136 10.30 9.09 -11.27
CA TRP A 136 9.16 8.32 -11.78
C TRP A 136 8.67 8.87 -13.09
N VAL A 137 8.50 10.19 -13.19
CA VAL A 137 8.12 10.86 -14.42
C VAL A 137 9.08 10.49 -15.56
N VAL A 138 10.39 10.62 -15.36
CA VAL A 138 11.37 10.25 -16.39
C VAL A 138 11.32 8.77 -16.77
N LYS A 139 11.06 7.88 -15.80
CA LYS A 139 11.09 6.43 -16.01
C LYS A 139 9.80 5.88 -16.62
N TYR A 140 8.64 6.44 -16.27
CA TYR A 140 7.33 5.87 -16.56
C TYR A 140 6.47 6.74 -17.50
N GLN A 141 6.80 8.03 -17.67
CA GLN A 141 6.17 8.86 -18.70
C GLN A 141 6.85 8.55 -20.05
N LYS A 142 6.38 7.51 -20.74
CA LYS A 142 6.79 7.25 -22.13
C LYS A 142 6.22 8.34 -23.05
N PRO A 143 6.96 8.76 -24.10
CA PRO A 143 6.42 9.65 -25.12
C PRO A 143 5.27 8.95 -25.87
N GLU A 144 4.26 9.74 -26.23
CA GLU A 144 2.96 9.37 -26.81
C GLU A 144 3.02 8.69 -28.20
N THR A 145 4.16 8.14 -28.61
CA THR A 145 4.44 7.74 -30.01
C THR A 145 4.36 6.25 -30.32
N GLU A 146 3.94 5.39 -29.38
CA GLU A 146 3.83 3.93 -29.61
C GLU A 146 2.39 3.38 -29.60
N LEU A 147 1.36 4.24 -29.58
CA LEU A 147 -0.06 3.81 -29.69
C LEU A 147 -0.60 3.85 -31.14
N ILE A 148 0.26 3.95 -32.14
CA ILE A 148 -0.11 3.77 -33.56
C ILE A 148 0.89 2.80 -34.20
N LYS A 149 0.74 1.50 -33.94
CA LYS A 149 1.13 0.41 -34.85
C LYS A 149 0.20 -0.78 -34.66
#